data_AF-A0A7J0CFI0-F1
#
_entry.id   AF-A0A7J0CFI0-F1
#
_cell.length_a   1.000
_cell.length_b   1.000
_cell.length_c   1.000
_cell.angle_alpha   90.00
_cell.angle_beta   90.00
_cell.angle_gamma   90.00
#
_symmetry.space_group_name_H-M   'P 1'
#
loop_
_entity.id
_entity.type
_entity.pdbx_description
1 polymer ?
#
loop_
_entity_poly.entity_id
_entity_poly.type
_entity_poly.pdbx_seq_one_letter_code
_entity_poly.pdbx_strand_id
1 'polypeptide(L)'
;MEFDKDSARGLAQLEGYLLWNAEVEDARRRAGRFTDELPWLTRAQREEVERVYTADRVAACRESLVRVSERAAELRGEYAARYRSLRIRCVAAVVLSLGAAGGTCAALALLIR
;
A
#
# COMPACT_ATOMS: atom_id res chain seq x y z
N MET A 1 -12.14 5.03 -20.76
CA MET A 1 -11.07 4.94 -19.73
C MET A 1 -11.63 4.74 -18.31
N GLU A 2 -12.92 5.00 -18.05
CA GLU A 2 -13.56 4.80 -16.73
C GLU A 2 -13.76 3.32 -16.35
N PHE A 3 -14.15 2.46 -17.31
CA PHE A 3 -14.26 1.01 -17.15
C PHE A 3 -12.97 0.31 -16.67
N ASP A 4 -11.81 0.84 -17.03
CA ASP A 4 -10.50 0.28 -16.65
C ASP A 4 -10.19 0.52 -15.17
N LYS A 5 -10.55 1.71 -14.66
CA LYS A 5 -10.38 2.07 -13.24
C LYS A 5 -11.32 1.27 -12.33
N ASP A 6 -12.56 1.08 -12.75
CA ASP A 6 -13.53 0.27 -12.00
C ASP A 6 -13.13 -1.21 -11.99
N SER A 7 -12.59 -1.72 -13.09
CA SER A 7 -12.04 -3.08 -13.16
C SER A 7 -10.83 -3.26 -12.23
N ALA A 8 -9.89 -2.31 -12.25
CA ALA A 8 -8.73 -2.33 -11.36
C ALA A 8 -9.12 -2.26 -9.88
N ARG A 9 -10.13 -1.45 -9.55
CA ARG A 9 -10.68 -1.38 -8.19
C ARG A 9 -11.35 -2.69 -7.76
N GLY A 10 -12.13 -3.30 -8.65
CA GLY A 10 -12.77 -4.59 -8.39
C GLY A 10 -11.74 -5.70 -8.14
N LEU A 11 -10.67 -5.75 -8.95
CA LEU A 11 -9.58 -6.71 -8.78
C LEU A 11 -8.86 -6.52 -7.44
N ALA A 12 -8.54 -5.28 -7.06
CA ALA A 12 -7.88 -5.01 -5.78
C ALA A 12 -8.76 -5.43 -4.58
N GLN A 13 -10.08 -5.27 -4.68
CA GLN A 13 -11.01 -5.69 -3.63
C GLN A 13 -11.10 -7.23 -3.55
N LEU A 14 -11.13 -7.91 -4.69
CA LEU A 14 -11.11 -9.38 -4.74
C LEU A 14 -9.79 -9.93 -4.20
N GLU A 15 -8.65 -9.37 -4.58
CA GLU A 15 -7.34 -9.75 -4.06
C GLU A 15 -7.29 -9.58 -2.53
N GLY A 16 -7.77 -8.45 -2.00
CA GLY A 16 -7.86 -8.23 -0.56
C GLY A 16 -8.75 -9.25 0.15
N TYR A 17 -9.89 -9.62 -0.45
CA TYR A 17 -10.76 -10.67 0.09
C TYR A 17 -10.08 -12.04 0.07
N LEU A 18 -9.39 -12.39 -1.02
CA LEU A 18 -8.69 -13.68 -1.14
C LEU A 18 -7.54 -13.79 -0.15
N LEU A 19 -6.73 -12.73 0.00
CA LEU A 19 -5.66 -12.65 1.00
C LEU A 19 -6.24 -12.81 2.41
N TRP A 20 -7.32 -12.09 2.73
CA TRP A 20 -7.95 -12.19 4.04
C TRP A 20 -8.47 -13.61 4.34
N ASN A 21 -9.12 -14.26 3.38
CA ASN A 21 -9.57 -15.65 3.57
C ASN A 21 -8.40 -16.61 3.74
N ALA A 22 -7.31 -16.42 3.00
CA ALA A 22 -6.10 -17.24 3.16
C ALA A 22 -5.50 -17.11 4.57
N GLU A 23 -5.47 -15.90 5.12
CA GLU A 23 -5.00 -15.65 6.50
C GLU A 23 -5.90 -16.31 7.55
N VAL A 24 -7.24 -16.24 7.39
CA VAL A 24 -8.19 -16.90 8.29
C VAL A 24 -8.03 -18.42 8.25
N GLU A 25 -7.89 -19.00 7.05
CA GLU A 25 -7.65 -20.44 6.90
C GLU A 25 -6.31 -20.88 7.47
N ASP A 26 -5.25 -20.06 7.34
CA ASP A 26 -3.97 -20.36 7.97
C ASP A 26 -4.05 -20.30 9.50
N ALA A 27 -4.76 -19.32 10.05
CA ALA A 27 -5.01 -19.23 11.49
C ALA A 27 -5.75 -20.46 12.01
N ARG A 28 -6.77 -20.95 11.31
CA ARG A 28 -7.50 -22.19 11.64
C ARG A 28 -6.59 -23.42 11.62
N ARG A 29 -5.77 -23.59 10.56
CA ARG A 29 -4.81 -24.71 10.49
C ARG A 29 -3.78 -24.66 11.61
N ARG A 30 -3.28 -23.47 11.96
CA ARG A 30 -2.36 -23.30 13.09
C ARG A 30 -3.03 -23.65 14.41
N ALA A 31 -4.29 -23.27 14.59
CA ALA A 31 -5.07 -23.59 15.77
C ALA A 31 -5.19 -25.12 15.95
N GLY A 32 -5.54 -25.84 14.87
CA GLY A 32 -5.61 -27.31 14.88
C GLY A 32 -4.26 -27.97 15.21
N ARG A 33 -3.18 -27.54 14.54
CA ARG A 33 -1.83 -28.04 14.88
C ARG A 33 -1.44 -27.75 16.33
N PHE A 34 -1.84 -26.60 16.87
CA PHE A 34 -1.56 -26.24 18.24
C PHE A 34 -2.32 -27.13 19.23
N THR A 35 -3.59 -27.43 18.97
CA THR A 35 -4.37 -28.33 19.84
C THR A 35 -3.97 -29.79 19.70
N ASP A 36 -3.42 -30.21 18.55
CA ASP A 36 -2.87 -31.56 18.35
C ASP A 36 -1.73 -31.88 19.32
N GLU A 37 -0.95 -30.87 19.72
CA GLU A 37 0.10 -30.98 20.74
C GLU A 37 -0.44 -31.08 22.18
N LEU A 38 -1.76 -30.99 22.37
CA LEU A 38 -2.43 -30.99 23.69
C LEU A 38 -3.37 -32.21 23.81
N PRO A 39 -2.84 -33.44 23.92
CA PRO A 39 -3.63 -34.66 23.86
C PRO A 39 -4.57 -34.86 25.06
N TRP A 40 -4.36 -34.12 26.16
CA TRP A 40 -5.24 -34.15 27.33
C TRP A 40 -6.53 -33.35 27.17
N LEU A 41 -6.69 -32.58 26.08
CA LEU A 41 -7.90 -31.82 25.82
C LEU A 41 -9.01 -32.73 25.30
N THR A 42 -10.19 -32.60 25.89
CA THR A 42 -11.42 -33.14 25.30
C THR A 42 -11.74 -32.43 23.98
N ARG A 43 -12.56 -33.06 23.14
CA ARG A 43 -13.01 -32.48 21.87
C ARG A 43 -13.64 -31.09 22.04
N ALA A 44 -14.51 -30.91 23.03
CA ALA A 44 -15.15 -29.62 23.28
C ALA A 44 -14.13 -28.54 23.70
N GLN A 45 -13.15 -28.90 24.53
CA GLN A 45 -12.07 -27.97 24.92
C GLN A 45 -11.17 -27.62 23.74
N ARG A 46 -10.88 -28.58 22.87
CA ARG A 46 -10.12 -28.37 21.64
C ARG A 46 -10.84 -27.38 20.70
N GLU A 47 -12.13 -27.61 20.43
CA GLU A 47 -12.93 -26.72 19.58
C GLU A 47 -13.02 -25.29 20.16
N GLU A 48 -13.09 -25.16 21.49
CA GLU A 48 -13.04 -23.86 22.17
C GLU A 48 -11.71 -23.14 21.95
N VAL A 49 -10.60 -23.84 22.23
CA VAL A 49 -9.24 -23.29 22.09
C VAL A 49 -9.00 -22.89 20.64
N GLU A 50 -9.38 -23.73 19.67
CA GLU A 50 -9.21 -23.42 18.26
C GLU A 50 -9.96 -22.16 17.84
N ARG A 51 -11.19 -21.98 18.34
CA ARG A 51 -12.00 -20.80 18.06
C ARG A 51 -11.39 -19.53 18.65
N VAL A 52 -11.00 -19.56 19.92
CA VAL A 52 -10.40 -18.40 20.61
C VAL A 52 -9.04 -18.06 20.00
N TYR A 53 -8.19 -19.06 19.75
CA TYR A 53 -6.89 -18.87 19.12
C TYR A 53 -7.02 -18.26 17.72
N THR A 54 -7.95 -18.78 16.90
CA THR A 54 -8.20 -18.24 15.56
C THR A 54 -8.64 -16.78 15.63
N ALA A 55 -9.58 -16.45 16.53
CA ALA A 55 -10.07 -15.08 16.71
C ALA A 55 -8.95 -14.12 17.14
N ASP A 56 -8.11 -14.51 18.09
CA ASP A 56 -6.95 -13.75 18.55
C ASP A 56 -5.96 -13.49 17.40
N ARG A 57 -5.58 -14.54 16.67
CA ARG A 57 -4.62 -14.42 15.56
C ARG A 57 -5.12 -13.54 14.44
N VAL A 58 -6.40 -13.68 14.08
CA VAL A 58 -7.04 -12.85 13.05
C VAL A 58 -7.11 -11.39 13.49
N ALA A 59 -7.42 -11.12 14.77
CA ALA A 59 -7.42 -9.76 15.32
C ALA A 59 -6.03 -9.13 15.29
N ALA A 60 -4.99 -9.85 15.73
CA ALA A 60 -3.61 -9.38 15.71
C ALA A 60 -3.09 -9.13 14.28
N CYS A 61 -3.45 -9.99 13.33
CA CYS A 61 -3.13 -9.81 11.91
C CYS A 61 -3.79 -8.54 11.36
N ARG A 62 -5.08 -8.34 11.64
CA ARG A 62 -5.82 -7.13 11.23
C ARG A 62 -5.19 -5.86 11.77
N GLU A 63 -4.85 -5.83 13.06
CA GLU A 63 -4.21 -4.66 13.67
C GLU A 63 -2.86 -4.34 13.02
N SER A 64 -2.07 -5.38 12.73
CA SER A 64 -0.77 -5.23 12.07
C SER A 64 -0.92 -4.72 10.63
N LEU A 65 -1.88 -5.24 9.87
CA LEU A 65 -2.19 -4.78 8.52
C LEU A 65 -2.63 -3.31 8.51
N VAL A 66 -3.49 -2.90 9.45
CA VAL A 66 -3.92 -1.50 9.59
C VAL A 66 -2.69 -0.61 9.83
N ARG A 67 -1.86 -0.93 10.83
CA ARG A 67 -0.64 -0.14 11.12
C ARG A 67 0.30 -0.02 9.92
N VAL A 68 0.55 -1.13 9.21
CA VAL A 68 1.42 -1.13 8.03
C VAL A 68 0.80 -0.31 6.91
N SER A 69 -0.52 -0.41 6.70
CA SER A 69 -1.23 0.35 5.67
C SER A 69 -1.18 1.86 5.93
N GLU A 70 -1.38 2.28 7.18
CA GLU A 70 -1.29 3.68 7.61
C GLU A 70 0.12 4.22 7.41
N ARG A 71 1.14 3.48 7.86
CA ARG A 71 2.55 3.87 7.69
C ARG A 71 2.94 3.94 6.20
N ALA A 72 2.46 3.00 5.39
CA ALA A 72 2.71 3.03 3.96
C ALA A 72 2.02 4.23 3.28
N ALA A 73 0.83 4.62 3.72
CA ALA A 73 0.14 5.81 3.23
C ALA A 73 0.89 7.09 3.61
N GLU A 74 1.34 7.19 4.85
CA GLU A 74 2.16 8.30 5.34
C GLU A 74 3.45 8.46 4.53
N LEU A 75 4.21 7.37 4.36
CA LEU A 75 5.44 7.37 3.57
C LEU A 75 5.16 7.78 2.12
N ARG A 76 4.13 7.24 1.47
CA ARG A 76 3.75 7.67 0.10
C ARG A 76 3.45 9.16 0.05
N GLY A 77 2.77 9.71 1.06
CA GLY A 77 2.50 11.13 1.18
C GLY A 77 3.77 11.98 1.26
N GLU A 78 4.70 11.60 2.14
CA GLU A 78 5.99 12.26 2.30
C GLU A 78 6.81 12.25 1.00
N TYR A 79 6.94 11.07 0.36
CA TYR A 79 7.69 10.93 -0.88
C TYR A 79 7.05 11.69 -2.04
N ALA A 80 5.71 11.65 -2.15
CA ALA A 80 5.00 12.43 -3.16
C ALA A 80 5.21 13.94 -2.97
N ALA A 81 5.23 14.43 -1.73
CA ALA A 81 5.51 15.84 -1.44
C ALA A 81 6.95 16.22 -1.83
N ARG A 82 7.95 15.41 -1.45
CA ARG A 82 9.36 15.61 -1.83
C ARG A 82 9.53 15.58 -3.34
N TYR A 83 8.93 14.61 -4.02
CA TYR A 83 8.98 14.49 -5.47
C TYR A 83 8.33 15.68 -6.18
N ARG A 84 7.15 16.14 -5.70
CA ARG A 84 6.50 17.33 -6.25
C ARG A 84 7.40 18.57 -6.14
N SER A 85 8.04 18.78 -4.99
CA SER A 85 8.97 19.89 -4.79
C SER A 85 10.15 19.83 -5.77
N LEU A 86 10.78 18.66 -5.91
CA LEU A 86 11.88 18.46 -6.85
C LEU A 86 11.44 18.68 -8.30
N ARG A 87 10.29 18.11 -8.69
CA ARG A 87 9.71 18.28 -10.01
C ARG A 87 9.46 19.75 -10.34
N ILE A 88 8.89 20.52 -9.41
CA ILE A 88 8.65 21.96 -9.60
C ILE A 88 9.96 22.70 -9.82
N ARG A 89 11.00 22.42 -9.03
CA ARG A 89 12.32 23.04 -9.18
C ARG A 89 12.97 22.70 -10.52
N CYS A 90 12.94 21.44 -10.93
CA CYS A 90 13.48 21.01 -12.22
C CYS A 90 12.74 21.67 -13.38
N VAL A 91 11.40 21.68 -13.35
CA VAL A 91 10.59 22.33 -14.39
C VAL A 91 10.86 23.84 -14.42
N ALA A 92 10.94 24.51 -13.26
CA ALA A 92 11.27 25.93 -13.18
C ALA A 92 12.66 26.23 -13.77
N ALA A 93 13.68 25.42 -13.45
CA ALA A 93 15.03 25.58 -13.99
C ALA A 93 15.06 25.41 -15.53
N VAL A 94 14.33 24.43 -16.07
CA VAL A 94 14.22 24.22 -17.52
C VAL A 94 13.49 25.38 -18.19
N VAL A 95 12.38 25.86 -17.61
CA VAL A 95 11.63 27.00 -18.16
C VAL A 95 12.48 28.28 -18.13
N LEU A 96 13.20 28.54 -17.04
CA LEU A 96 14.08 29.70 -16.91
C LEU A 96 15.25 29.65 -17.90
N SER A 97 15.89 28.50 -18.07
CA SER A 97 17.01 28.34 -19.01
C SER A 97 16.57 28.51 -20.47
N LEU A 98 15.42 27.93 -20.85
CA LEU A 98 14.83 28.13 -22.18
C LEU A 98 14.41 29.58 -22.41
N GLY A 99 13.81 30.23 -21.40
CA GLY A 99 13.44 31.64 -21.47
C GLY A 99 14.65 32.56 -21.62
N ALA A 100 15.73 32.32 -20.86
CA ALA A 100 16.97 33.08 -20.95
C ALA A 100 17.64 32.90 -22.33
N ALA A 101 17.75 31.67 -22.83
CA ALA A 101 18.32 31.38 -24.14
C ALA A 101 17.49 32.02 -25.27
N GLY A 102 16.16 31.87 -25.23
CA GLY A 102 15.26 32.50 -26.19
C GLY A 102 15.34 34.04 -26.17
N GLY A 103 15.36 34.63 -24.98
CA GLY A 103 15.50 36.07 -24.79
C GLY A 103 16.84 36.61 -25.34
N THR A 104 17.93 35.87 -25.13
CA THR A 104 19.25 36.24 -25.62
C THR A 104 19.30 36.16 -27.16
N CYS A 105 18.75 35.10 -27.75
CA CYS A 105 18.64 34.98 -29.21
C CYS A 105 17.79 36.11 -29.83
N ALA A 106 16.66 36.45 -29.21
CA ALA A 106 15.80 37.53 -29.68
C ALA A 106 16.48 38.91 -29.59
N ALA A 107 17.18 39.18 -28.48
CA ALA A 107 17.95 40.41 -28.30
C ALA A 107 19.08 40.54 -29.34
N LEU A 108 19.82 39.45 -29.59
CA LEU A 108 20.86 39.44 -30.62
C LEU A 108 20.28 39.66 -32.02
N ALA A 109 19.15 39.04 -32.35
CA ALA A 109 18.48 39.23 -33.63
C ALA A 109 18.02 40.69 -33.85
N LEU A 110 17.56 41.36 -32.79
CA LEU A 110 17.20 42.78 -32.82
C LEU A 110 18.42 43.71 -32.96
N LEU A 111 19.55 43.37 -32.37
CA LEU A 111 20.78 44.15 -32.47
C LEU A 111 21.49 44.01 -33.82
N ILE A 112 21.28 42.90 -34.53
CA ILE A 112 21.87 42.62 -35.85
C ILE A 112 21.01 43.16 -37.00
N ARG A 113 19.75 43.53 -36.73
CA ARG A 113 18.79 44.04 -37.71
C ARG A 113 18.78 45.56 -37.80
#